data_AF-A0AAQ3KAW2-F1
#
_entry.id   AF-A0AAQ3KAW2-F1
#
_cell.length_a   1.000
_cell.length_b   1.000
_cell.length_c   1.000
_cell.angle_alpha   90.00
_cell.angle_beta   90.00
_cell.angle_gamma   90.00
#
_symmetry.space_group_name_H-M   'P 1'
#
loop_
_entity.id
_entity.type
_entity.pdbx_description
1 polymer ?
#
loop_
_entity_poly.entity_id
_entity_poly.type
_entity_poly.pdbx_seq_one_letter_code
_entity_poly.pdbx_strand_id
1 'polypeptide(L)'
;MKMLSWNIRGGLKASGWDYLTLIMKEQNPDMILLLETHLDEANSQICMLRFGKTWEGLHVAGNGRSGGIIFMWKSAFFAVKEIYKCSQMINVTISYNHSEPWLFTGLYASTSSKERKKLWELLNSLDTLDTPWLIVGDFNCIDKSEDKLGGKPFIIGNSLRTFKELCINTGLIDLSFHGMRYTWCNNRAGKNRIHARLDKAYANERWLQRYSRAMVKHLKRLASDHRPILLDCKPKDYPLHEKKGCSINGFKSEHFKNFKGVRQGDPLSPYLFIILQELLSKIINEYVEKGKIKPFKHKNLMVSHLLFADDIFIITKGSKSSCRFLLEALNMYCDLTNQRINRNKSELFFLKDCPSNLKSSICSLFRIHEGNLPVKYLGTMIDSKKLPVKSQEIVFDKVQSRLDNWASNNVSQARKVTLLNSVANSIPIHSLATTWINDKLIERHNKLVRGYLWSSSKKKKGAHLVNWKSTTMRKHEGGLGVKDLSITKFSIQAKRIIPFLNNEEPLWVKLLHAKYPSYHPWYYGKTSKFSWAFRSIHNAILQLRDGLLKQVGNGKNIRILEDPWISNIPIGKWPTFVNIRGISDYNHVSQLIKNND
;
A
#
# COMPACT_ATOMS: atom_id res chain seq x y z
N MET A 1 20.47 -25.40 -15.29
CA MET A 1 21.25 -24.91 -14.16
C MET A 1 20.45 -25.08 -12.89
N LYS A 2 21.01 -25.82 -11.94
CA LYS A 2 20.55 -25.92 -10.56
C LYS A 2 21.64 -25.45 -9.62
N MET A 3 21.30 -24.67 -8.61
CA MET A 3 22.24 -24.21 -7.59
C MET A 3 21.71 -24.53 -6.20
N LEU A 4 22.54 -25.18 -5.40
CA LEU A 4 22.28 -25.45 -3.99
C LEU A 4 22.92 -24.35 -3.15
N SER A 5 22.18 -23.80 -2.19
CA SER A 5 22.74 -22.93 -1.16
C SER A 5 22.37 -23.46 0.21
N TRP A 6 23.34 -23.59 1.11
CA TRP A 6 23.10 -24.13 2.44
C TRP A 6 24.06 -23.59 3.49
N ASN A 7 23.52 -22.96 4.53
CA ASN A 7 24.23 -22.78 5.79
C ASN A 7 24.34 -24.14 6.51
N ILE A 8 25.51 -24.77 6.37
CA ILE A 8 25.76 -26.13 6.86
C ILE A 8 26.14 -26.15 8.35
N ARG A 9 26.55 -25.00 8.90
CA ARG A 9 26.95 -24.81 10.29
C ARG A 9 28.02 -25.82 10.74
N GLY A 10 29.15 -25.83 10.04
CA GLY A 10 30.33 -26.65 10.32
C GLY A 10 30.56 -27.70 9.26
N GLY A 11 31.60 -27.50 8.44
CA GLY A 11 32.00 -28.33 7.30
C GLY A 11 32.76 -29.59 7.67
N LEU A 12 33.01 -29.87 8.96
CA LEU A 12 33.58 -31.15 9.43
C LEU A 12 32.51 -32.10 9.99
N LYS A 13 31.25 -31.68 10.08
CA LYS A 13 30.17 -32.52 10.65
C LYS A 13 29.79 -33.65 9.68
N ALA A 14 29.96 -34.90 10.10
CA ALA A 14 29.59 -36.08 9.31
C ALA A 14 28.13 -36.04 8.86
N SER A 15 27.19 -35.74 9.77
CA SER A 15 25.76 -35.61 9.43
C SER A 15 25.47 -34.55 8.36
N GLY A 16 26.27 -33.48 8.32
CA GLY A 16 26.19 -32.46 7.28
C GLY A 16 26.56 -33.04 5.91
N TRP A 17 27.65 -33.80 5.85
CA TRP A 17 28.14 -34.45 4.63
C TRP A 17 27.23 -35.58 4.14
N ASP A 18 26.72 -36.41 5.05
CA ASP A 18 25.79 -37.49 4.69
C ASP A 18 24.54 -36.90 4.01
N TYR A 19 24.00 -35.83 4.60
CA TYR A 19 22.84 -35.17 4.03
C TYR A 19 23.18 -34.41 2.73
N LEU A 20 24.34 -33.76 2.64
CA LEU A 20 24.79 -33.13 1.40
C LEU A 20 24.90 -34.16 0.28
N THR A 21 25.51 -35.31 0.54
CA THR A 21 25.66 -36.42 -0.41
C THR A 21 24.29 -36.92 -0.91
N LEU A 22 23.31 -37.04 -0.01
CA LEU A 22 21.93 -37.37 -0.39
C LEU A 22 21.33 -36.30 -1.32
N ILE A 23 21.47 -35.01 -0.99
CA ILE A 23 20.98 -33.90 -1.83
C ILE A 23 21.67 -33.90 -3.19
N MET A 24 22.99 -34.14 -3.23
CA MET A 24 23.76 -34.24 -4.46
C MET A 24 23.21 -35.33 -5.37
N LYS A 25 22.90 -36.50 -4.81
CA LYS A 25 22.30 -37.63 -5.54
C LYS A 25 20.88 -37.34 -6.03
N GLU A 26 20.04 -36.75 -5.18
CA GLU A 26 18.62 -36.51 -5.51
C GLU A 26 18.41 -35.32 -6.45
N GLN A 27 19.11 -34.21 -6.21
CA GLN A 27 18.86 -32.95 -6.88
C GLN A 27 19.82 -32.70 -8.05
N ASN A 28 21.00 -33.32 -8.02
CA ASN A 28 22.09 -33.16 -9.00
C ASN A 28 22.36 -31.68 -9.32
N PRO A 29 22.78 -30.86 -8.34
CA PRO A 29 23.06 -29.45 -8.57
C PRO A 29 24.30 -29.27 -9.44
N ASP A 30 24.36 -28.14 -10.13
CA ASP A 30 25.47 -27.73 -10.99
C ASP A 30 26.43 -26.76 -10.29
N MET A 31 25.92 -26.08 -9.26
CA MET A 31 26.65 -25.16 -8.39
C MET A 31 26.24 -25.35 -6.94
N ILE A 32 27.15 -25.07 -6.01
CA ILE A 32 26.94 -25.21 -4.57
C ILE A 32 27.53 -24.01 -3.84
N LEU A 33 26.75 -23.43 -2.95
CA LEU A 33 27.16 -22.42 -1.99
C LEU A 33 26.99 -22.99 -0.58
N LEU A 34 28.10 -23.25 0.11
CA LEU A 34 28.12 -23.67 1.52
C LEU A 34 28.51 -22.49 2.41
N LEU A 35 27.69 -22.22 3.43
CA LEU A 35 27.88 -21.12 4.37
C LEU A 35 28.12 -21.65 5.78
N GLU A 36 28.81 -20.87 6.60
CA GLU A 36 29.26 -21.28 7.94
C GLU A 36 30.02 -22.59 7.93
N THR A 37 31.00 -22.72 7.04
CA THR A 37 31.81 -23.94 6.97
C THR A 37 32.72 -24.07 8.20
N HIS A 38 33.07 -22.97 8.88
CA HIS A 38 33.99 -22.98 10.03
C HIS A 38 35.34 -23.65 9.72
N LEU A 39 35.72 -23.71 8.43
CA LEU A 39 36.96 -24.32 7.98
C LEU A 39 38.01 -23.24 7.78
N ASP A 40 39.24 -23.49 8.24
CA ASP A 40 40.39 -22.67 7.85
C ASP A 40 40.73 -22.86 6.35
N GLU A 41 41.79 -22.19 5.90
CA GLU A 41 42.26 -22.23 4.52
C GLU A 41 42.54 -23.66 4.03
N ALA A 42 43.32 -24.42 4.80
CA ALA A 42 43.72 -25.78 4.45
C ALA A 42 42.54 -26.75 4.41
N ASN A 43 41.68 -26.72 5.43
CA ASN A 43 40.51 -27.57 5.51
C ASN A 43 39.46 -27.22 4.45
N SER A 44 39.35 -25.94 4.05
CA SER A 44 38.48 -25.53 2.94
C SER A 44 38.93 -26.16 1.63
N GLN A 45 40.24 -26.17 1.34
CA GLN A 45 40.79 -26.81 0.15
C GLN A 45 40.54 -28.33 0.17
N ILE A 46 40.80 -29.00 1.29
CA ILE A 46 40.53 -30.44 1.46
C ILE A 46 39.04 -30.75 1.28
N CYS A 47 38.16 -29.91 1.82
CA CYS A 47 36.71 -30.01 1.67
C CYS A 47 36.28 -29.96 0.19
N MET A 48 36.83 -29.02 -0.58
CA MET A 48 36.53 -28.88 -2.01
C MET A 48 37.01 -30.09 -2.82
N LEU A 49 38.15 -30.70 -2.47
CA LEU A 49 38.65 -31.90 -3.17
C LEU A 49 37.69 -33.11 -3.09
N ARG A 50 36.79 -33.16 -2.09
CA ARG A 50 35.79 -34.24 -1.94
C ARG A 50 34.77 -34.29 -3.08
N PHE A 51 34.59 -33.20 -3.82
CA PHE A 51 33.67 -33.16 -4.97
C PHE A 51 34.30 -33.71 -6.26
N GLY A 52 35.61 -33.99 -6.25
CA GLY A 52 36.35 -34.54 -7.38
C GLY A 52 36.82 -33.49 -8.38
N LYS A 53 37.64 -33.93 -9.35
CA LYS A 53 38.35 -33.06 -10.31
C LYS A 53 37.44 -32.30 -11.29
N THR A 54 36.16 -32.68 -11.40
CA THR A 54 35.20 -32.01 -12.28
C THR A 54 34.59 -30.76 -11.66
N TRP A 55 34.92 -30.46 -10.40
CA TRP A 55 34.45 -29.30 -9.67
C TRP A 55 35.61 -28.36 -9.38
N GLU A 56 35.35 -27.07 -9.56
CA GLU A 56 36.22 -25.99 -9.12
C GLU A 56 35.51 -25.19 -8.04
N GLY A 57 36.25 -24.39 -7.27
CA GLY A 57 35.68 -23.61 -6.21
C GLY A 57 36.52 -22.42 -5.76
N LEU A 58 35.84 -21.48 -5.12
CA LEU A 58 36.39 -20.37 -4.37
C LEU A 58 35.95 -20.49 -2.93
N HIS A 59 36.79 -20.05 -2.01
CA HIS A 59 36.42 -19.99 -0.61
C HIS A 59 36.89 -18.72 0.09
N VAL A 60 36.25 -18.46 1.22
CA VAL A 60 36.66 -17.53 2.25
C VAL A 60 36.79 -18.35 3.53
N ALA A 61 37.99 -18.40 4.10
CA ALA A 61 38.25 -19.18 5.32
C ALA A 61 37.40 -18.66 6.51
N GLY A 62 36.97 -19.59 7.34
CA GLY A 62 36.38 -19.30 8.65
C GLY A 62 37.45 -18.95 9.69
N ASN A 63 37.02 -18.30 10.76
CA ASN A 63 37.85 -18.03 11.92
C ASN A 63 37.26 -18.77 13.13
N GLY A 64 37.89 -19.89 13.50
CA GLY A 64 37.38 -20.80 14.52
C GLY A 64 35.97 -21.30 14.19
N ARG A 65 35.00 -21.02 15.07
CA ARG A 65 33.59 -21.43 14.91
C ARG A 65 32.72 -20.39 14.19
N SER A 66 33.31 -19.49 13.43
CA SER A 66 32.60 -18.39 12.77
C SER A 66 33.03 -18.25 11.31
N GLY A 67 32.07 -17.89 10.46
CA GLY A 67 32.33 -17.63 9.05
C GLY A 67 32.65 -18.89 8.24
N GLY A 68 33.27 -18.69 7.08
CA GLY A 68 33.48 -19.76 6.11
C GLY A 68 32.42 -19.73 5.01
N ILE A 69 32.85 -19.46 3.79
CA ILE A 69 32.03 -19.50 2.58
C ILE A 69 32.77 -20.35 1.57
N ILE A 70 32.11 -21.35 0.98
CA ILE A 70 32.65 -22.14 -0.12
C ILE A 70 31.65 -22.06 -1.27
N PHE A 71 32.09 -21.60 -2.43
CA PHE A 71 31.31 -21.59 -3.66
C PHE A 71 31.98 -22.52 -4.69
N MET A 72 31.24 -23.50 -5.20
CA MET A 72 31.75 -24.51 -6.13
C MET A 72 30.84 -24.67 -7.34
N TRP A 73 31.43 -25.06 -8.47
CA TRP A 73 30.71 -25.28 -9.72
C TRP A 73 31.36 -26.40 -10.55
N LYS A 74 30.58 -27.00 -11.45
CA LYS A 74 31.09 -27.95 -12.45
C LYS A 74 31.85 -27.19 -13.55
N SER A 75 33.17 -27.30 -13.60
CA SER A 75 34.03 -26.49 -14.50
C SER A 75 33.81 -26.77 -15.99
N ALA A 76 33.32 -27.97 -16.34
CA ALA A 76 32.98 -28.32 -17.72
C ALA A 76 31.85 -27.46 -18.33
N PHE A 77 31.05 -26.77 -17.51
CA PHE A 77 29.88 -26.03 -17.97
C PHE A 77 29.95 -24.52 -17.70
N PHE A 78 30.73 -24.10 -16.70
CA PHE A 78 30.73 -22.73 -16.22
C PHE A 78 32.15 -22.19 -16.13
N ALA A 79 32.36 -21.04 -16.75
CA ALA A 79 33.54 -20.22 -16.52
C ALA A 79 33.17 -19.15 -15.48
N VAL A 80 33.89 -19.16 -14.36
CA VAL A 80 33.66 -18.27 -13.21
C VAL A 80 34.91 -17.43 -12.99
N LYS A 81 34.73 -16.10 -12.88
CA LYS A 81 35.81 -15.16 -12.60
C LYS A 81 35.52 -14.41 -11.30
N GLU A 82 36.44 -14.53 -10.34
CA GLU A 82 36.39 -13.80 -9.06
C GLU A 82 36.46 -12.29 -9.31
N ILE A 83 35.54 -11.55 -8.71
CA ILE A 83 35.57 -10.08 -8.67
C ILE A 83 36.05 -9.63 -7.30
N TYR A 84 35.40 -10.15 -6.26
CA TYR A 84 35.64 -9.74 -4.88
C TYR A 84 35.13 -10.80 -3.91
N LYS A 85 35.83 -10.99 -2.78
CA LYS A 85 35.34 -11.81 -1.67
C LYS A 85 35.68 -11.19 -0.32
N CYS A 86 34.80 -11.41 0.65
CA CYS A 86 35.02 -11.05 2.05
C CYS A 86 34.28 -12.02 2.97
N SER A 87 34.39 -11.82 4.28
CA SER A 87 33.74 -12.67 5.28
C SER A 87 32.21 -12.73 5.17
N GLN A 88 31.58 -11.83 4.41
CA GLN A 88 30.13 -11.78 4.21
C GLN A 88 29.66 -12.15 2.79
N MET A 89 30.55 -12.26 1.79
CA MET A 89 30.14 -12.62 0.43
C MET A 89 31.28 -13.10 -0.46
N ILE A 90 30.93 -13.87 -1.48
CA ILE A 90 31.74 -14.11 -2.69
C ILE A 90 30.98 -13.50 -3.87
N ASN A 91 31.64 -12.62 -4.62
CA ASN A 91 31.09 -11.95 -5.80
C ASN A 91 31.90 -12.33 -7.04
N VAL A 92 31.23 -12.90 -8.04
CA VAL A 92 31.85 -13.47 -9.23
C VAL A 92 31.04 -13.14 -10.48
N THR A 93 31.69 -13.11 -11.64
CA THR A 93 30.99 -13.23 -12.92
C THR A 93 30.94 -14.68 -13.34
N ILE A 94 29.80 -15.11 -13.89
CA ILE A 94 29.57 -16.46 -14.37
C ILE A 94 29.13 -16.40 -15.83
N SER A 95 29.73 -17.25 -16.66
CA SER A 95 29.28 -17.49 -18.05
C SER A 95 29.04 -18.98 -18.26
N TYR A 96 28.03 -19.32 -19.08
CA TYR A 96 27.64 -20.69 -19.38
C TYR A 96 27.74 -20.92 -20.89
N ASN A 97 28.55 -21.86 -21.34
CA ASN A 97 28.70 -22.22 -22.77
C ASN A 97 28.75 -21.00 -23.72
N HIS A 98 29.62 -20.02 -23.44
CA HIS A 98 29.79 -18.77 -24.21
C HIS A 98 28.57 -17.81 -24.23
N SER A 99 27.60 -17.99 -23.32
CA SER A 99 26.57 -16.99 -23.08
C SER A 99 27.16 -15.72 -22.50
N GLU A 100 26.46 -14.60 -22.67
CA GLU A 100 26.78 -13.36 -21.96
C GLU A 100 26.96 -13.61 -20.44
N PRO A 101 27.99 -13.04 -19.82
CA PRO A 101 28.23 -13.22 -18.39
C PRO A 101 27.09 -12.60 -17.56
N TRP A 102 26.94 -13.09 -16.34
CA TRP A 102 26.02 -12.55 -15.35
C TRP A 102 26.71 -12.50 -13.97
N LEU A 103 26.27 -11.59 -13.12
CA LEU A 103 26.82 -11.38 -11.79
C LEU A 103 26.17 -12.36 -10.80
N PHE A 104 26.98 -13.06 -10.02
CA PHE A 104 26.53 -13.88 -8.91
C PHE A 104 27.15 -13.41 -7.60
N THR A 105 26.29 -13.22 -6.59
CA THR A 105 26.72 -12.93 -5.23
C THR A 105 26.25 -14.03 -4.27
N GLY A 106 27.19 -14.85 -3.81
CA GLY A 106 26.97 -15.82 -2.74
C GLY A 106 27.10 -15.14 -1.38
N LEU A 107 26.00 -15.04 -0.63
CA LEU A 107 25.89 -14.14 0.52
C LEU A 107 25.84 -14.89 1.86
N TYR A 108 26.59 -14.40 2.85
CA TYR A 108 26.51 -14.78 4.25
C TYR A 108 26.57 -13.50 5.10
N ALA A 109 25.43 -12.82 5.21
CA ALA A 109 25.37 -11.54 5.92
C ALA A 109 25.58 -11.71 7.43
N SER A 110 26.19 -10.72 8.08
CA SER A 110 26.39 -10.72 9.53
C SER A 110 25.06 -10.72 10.28
N THR A 111 25.01 -11.39 11.44
CA THR A 111 23.91 -11.27 12.40
C THR A 111 23.83 -9.86 13.01
N SER A 112 24.97 -9.14 13.05
CA SER A 112 25.04 -7.75 13.50
C SER A 112 24.37 -6.81 12.50
N SER A 113 23.35 -6.09 12.95
CA SER A 113 22.66 -5.11 12.12
C SER A 113 23.58 -3.96 11.65
N LYS A 114 24.66 -3.66 12.37
CA LYS A 114 25.61 -2.61 12.00
C LYS A 114 26.51 -3.07 10.85
N GLU A 115 27.10 -4.27 10.97
CA GLU A 115 27.98 -4.83 9.94
C GLU A 115 27.21 -5.20 8.67
N ARG A 116 26.00 -5.74 8.84
CA ARG A 116 25.12 -6.06 7.71
C ARG A 116 24.68 -4.81 6.93
N LYS A 117 24.53 -3.66 7.59
CA LYS A 117 24.23 -2.39 6.88
C LYS A 117 25.35 -2.01 5.92
N LYS A 118 26.62 -2.13 6.33
CA LYS A 118 27.78 -1.84 5.47
C LYS A 118 27.80 -2.74 4.22
N LEU A 119 27.41 -4.01 4.37
CA LEU A 119 27.26 -4.93 3.25
C LEU A 119 26.21 -4.42 2.24
N TRP A 120 25.06 -3.94 2.71
CA TRP A 120 24.02 -3.39 1.83
C TRP A 120 24.47 -2.12 1.11
N GLU A 121 25.20 -1.24 1.80
CA GLU A 121 25.78 -0.03 1.20
C GLU A 121 26.80 -0.39 0.11
N LEU A 122 27.65 -1.38 0.36
CA LEU A 122 28.61 -1.90 -0.62
C LEU A 122 27.92 -2.53 -1.84
N LEU A 123 26.87 -3.32 -1.64
CA LEU A 123 26.12 -3.90 -2.76
C LEU A 123 25.39 -2.82 -3.57
N ASN A 124 24.92 -1.76 -2.91
CA ASN A 124 24.20 -0.66 -3.56
C ASN A 124 25.14 0.25 -4.37
N SER A 125 26.45 0.24 -4.08
CA SER A 125 27.45 0.96 -4.89
C SER A 125 27.92 0.19 -6.11
N LEU A 126 27.49 -1.07 -6.32
CA LEU A 126 27.83 -1.82 -7.51
C LEU A 126 27.00 -1.32 -8.70
N ASP A 127 27.68 -0.96 -9.79
CA ASP A 127 27.01 -0.64 -11.06
C ASP A 127 26.45 -1.92 -11.69
N THR A 128 25.14 -2.10 -11.56
CA THR A 128 24.44 -3.35 -11.90
C THR A 128 23.19 -3.10 -12.75
N LEU A 129 22.95 -1.86 -13.19
CA LEU A 129 21.73 -1.46 -13.89
C LEU A 129 21.50 -2.28 -15.17
N ASP A 130 22.57 -2.57 -15.92
CA ASP A 130 22.51 -3.36 -17.15
C ASP A 130 23.11 -4.77 -17.03
N THR A 131 23.51 -5.19 -15.83
CA THR A 131 24.10 -6.52 -15.62
C THR A 131 23.06 -7.48 -15.02
N PRO A 132 22.75 -8.63 -15.66
CA PRO A 132 21.93 -9.67 -15.03
C PRO A 132 22.57 -10.13 -13.72
N TRP A 133 21.82 -10.02 -12.63
CA TRP A 133 22.34 -10.24 -11.29
C TRP A 133 21.45 -11.17 -10.48
N LEU A 134 22.09 -12.14 -9.82
CA LEU A 134 21.49 -13.05 -8.85
C LEU A 134 22.29 -13.01 -7.53
N ILE A 135 21.57 -12.84 -6.42
CA ILE A 135 22.10 -12.93 -5.06
C ILE A 135 21.43 -14.10 -4.35
N VAL A 136 22.21 -15.04 -3.82
CA VAL A 136 21.68 -16.18 -3.06
C VAL A 136 22.50 -16.42 -1.80
N GLY A 137 21.83 -16.78 -0.71
CA GLY A 137 22.52 -17.19 0.51
C GLY A 137 21.72 -16.88 1.76
N ASP A 138 22.43 -16.77 2.88
CA ASP A 138 21.88 -16.42 4.18
C ASP A 138 21.97 -14.90 4.40
N PHE A 139 20.82 -14.24 4.32
CA PHE A 139 20.74 -12.79 4.45
C PHE A 139 20.78 -12.33 5.91
N ASN A 140 20.64 -13.24 6.89
CA ASN A 140 20.48 -12.93 8.31
C ASN A 140 19.51 -11.74 8.56
N CYS A 141 18.53 -11.59 7.66
CA CYS A 141 17.64 -10.44 7.58
C CYS A 141 16.22 -10.89 7.25
N ILE A 142 15.29 -10.49 8.10
CA ILE A 142 13.86 -10.72 7.92
C ILE A 142 13.34 -9.51 7.14
N ASP A 143 12.74 -9.77 5.97
CA ASP A 143 12.32 -8.72 5.04
C ASP A 143 10.82 -8.38 5.19
N LYS A 144 10.03 -9.36 5.62
CA LYS A 144 8.58 -9.29 5.77
C LYS A 144 8.21 -9.83 7.15
N SER A 145 7.17 -9.28 7.78
CA SER A 145 6.70 -9.78 9.09
C SER A 145 6.32 -11.26 9.06
N GLU A 146 5.81 -11.73 7.92
CA GLU A 146 5.43 -13.13 7.66
C GLU A 146 6.62 -14.10 7.61
N ASP A 147 7.83 -13.59 7.36
CA ASP A 147 9.07 -14.38 7.34
C ASP A 147 9.56 -14.73 8.76
N LYS A 148 8.77 -14.43 9.81
CA LYS A 148 9.08 -14.73 11.20
C LYS A 148 7.91 -15.37 11.94
N LEU A 149 8.20 -16.35 12.80
CA LEU A 149 7.28 -16.88 13.80
C LEU A 149 7.96 -16.97 15.16
N GLY A 150 7.34 -16.40 16.19
CA GLY A 150 7.86 -16.37 17.56
C GLY A 150 8.91 -15.27 17.82
N GLY A 151 9.33 -15.17 19.08
CA GLY A 151 10.31 -14.17 19.53
C GLY A 151 9.78 -12.73 19.54
N LYS A 152 10.70 -11.76 19.53
CA LYS A 152 10.35 -10.33 19.50
C LYS A 152 9.58 -9.97 18.23
N PRO A 153 8.60 -9.03 18.29
CA PRO A 153 7.90 -8.53 17.11
C PRO A 153 8.86 -8.06 16.01
N PHE A 154 8.43 -8.20 14.76
CA PHE A 154 9.15 -7.66 13.62
C PHE A 154 9.13 -6.12 13.66
N ILE A 155 10.29 -5.50 13.48
CA ILE A 155 10.47 -4.04 13.50
C ILE A 155 11.35 -3.63 12.31
N ILE A 156 10.98 -2.54 11.65
CA ILE A 156 11.75 -1.97 10.54
C ILE A 156 12.87 -1.07 11.10
N GLY A 157 14.07 -1.64 11.25
CA GLY A 157 15.28 -0.91 11.64
C GLY A 157 16.08 -0.36 10.45
N ASN A 158 17.12 0.43 10.71
CA ASN A 158 17.92 1.10 9.68
C ASN A 158 18.56 0.12 8.68
N SER A 159 19.11 -1.00 9.12
CA SER A 159 19.68 -2.02 8.21
C SER A 159 18.66 -2.57 7.22
N LEU A 160 17.40 -2.77 7.65
CA LEU A 160 16.35 -3.23 6.74
C LEU A 160 15.94 -2.13 5.75
N ARG A 161 15.92 -0.86 6.17
CA ARG A 161 15.65 0.25 5.23
C ARG A 161 16.72 0.32 4.14
N THR A 162 17.98 0.23 4.51
CA THR A 162 19.10 0.20 3.55
C THR A 162 19.02 -1.02 2.62
N PHE A 163 18.59 -2.19 3.12
CA PHE A 163 18.34 -3.34 2.25
C PHE A 163 17.17 -3.11 1.27
N LYS A 164 16.10 -2.43 1.71
CA LYS A 164 14.99 -2.06 0.83
C LYS A 164 15.41 -1.05 -0.23
N GLU A 165 16.23 -0.07 0.13
CA GLU A 165 16.84 0.89 -0.80
C GLU A 165 17.70 0.17 -1.85
N LEU A 166 18.55 -0.78 -1.42
CA LEU A 166 19.29 -1.65 -2.32
C LEU A 166 18.36 -2.34 -3.34
N CYS A 167 17.29 -2.98 -2.86
CA CYS A 167 16.34 -3.66 -3.76
C CYS A 167 15.68 -2.71 -4.76
N ILE A 168 15.34 -1.48 -4.32
CA ILE A 168 14.72 -0.47 -5.18
C ILE A 168 15.70 0.01 -6.25
N ASN A 169 16.92 0.37 -5.86
CA ASN A 169 17.92 0.96 -6.75
C ASN A 169 18.45 -0.03 -7.80
N THR A 170 18.51 -1.31 -7.45
CA THR A 170 19.09 -2.37 -8.30
C THR A 170 18.05 -3.22 -9.00
N GLY A 171 16.76 -3.01 -8.69
CA GLY A 171 15.66 -3.82 -9.21
C GLY A 171 15.65 -5.27 -8.71
N LEU A 172 16.38 -5.58 -7.63
CA LEU A 172 16.41 -6.92 -7.05
C LEU A 172 15.05 -7.28 -6.45
N ILE A 173 14.49 -8.39 -6.92
CA ILE A 173 13.23 -8.94 -6.41
C ILE A 173 13.43 -10.34 -5.83
N ASP A 174 12.74 -10.62 -4.73
CA ASP A 174 12.71 -11.92 -4.06
C ASP A 174 12.09 -12.95 -5.01
N LEU A 175 12.83 -14.00 -5.38
CA LEU A 175 12.38 -15.06 -6.29
C LEU A 175 11.25 -15.92 -5.70
N SER A 176 10.80 -15.62 -4.48
CA SER A 176 9.83 -16.42 -3.74
C SER A 176 10.33 -17.85 -3.55
N PHE A 177 9.50 -18.75 -3.03
CA PHE A 177 9.93 -20.12 -2.74
C PHE A 177 8.77 -21.11 -2.76
N HIS A 178 9.12 -22.39 -2.90
CA HIS A 178 8.23 -23.53 -2.74
C HIS A 178 8.67 -24.41 -1.58
N GLY A 179 7.69 -24.95 -0.85
CA GLY A 179 7.91 -25.82 0.31
C GLY A 179 7.66 -25.12 1.64
N MET A 180 8.39 -25.54 2.68
CA MET A 180 8.18 -25.05 4.06
C MET A 180 8.63 -23.59 4.19
N ARG A 181 7.80 -22.73 4.80
CA ARG A 181 8.03 -21.28 4.85
C ARG A 181 9.36 -20.84 5.46
N TYR A 182 9.74 -21.43 6.59
CA TYR A 182 10.91 -20.99 7.35
C TYR A 182 12.13 -21.87 7.04
N THR A 183 13.26 -21.22 6.82
CA THR A 183 14.54 -21.88 6.54
C THR A 183 15.35 -22.11 7.80
N TRP A 184 15.20 -21.24 8.81
CA TRP A 184 15.92 -21.30 10.07
C TRP A 184 15.03 -21.59 11.28
N CYS A 185 15.58 -22.28 12.28
CA CYS A 185 14.93 -22.52 13.57
C CYS A 185 15.96 -22.55 14.70
N ASN A 186 15.75 -21.78 15.77
CA ASN A 186 16.65 -21.80 16.94
C ASN A 186 16.64 -23.10 17.76
N ASN A 187 15.80 -24.07 17.37
CA ASN A 187 15.60 -25.39 17.98
C ASN A 187 15.26 -25.38 19.48
N ARG A 188 14.78 -24.26 20.02
CA ARG A 188 14.30 -24.18 21.40
C ARG A 188 12.88 -24.76 21.54
N ALA A 189 12.50 -25.14 22.75
CA ALA A 189 11.19 -25.69 23.04
C ALA A 189 10.13 -24.60 23.34
N GLY A 190 8.85 -24.95 23.13
CA GLY A 190 7.70 -24.14 23.53
C GLY A 190 7.71 -22.71 22.97
N LYS A 191 7.33 -21.74 23.82
CA LYS A 191 7.22 -20.30 23.47
C LYS A 191 8.56 -19.66 23.08
N ASN A 192 9.68 -20.29 23.42
CA ASN A 192 11.03 -19.81 23.08
C ASN A 192 11.48 -20.22 21.66
N ARG A 193 10.69 -21.06 20.97
CA ARG A 193 10.97 -21.46 19.59
C ARG A 193 10.75 -20.30 18.65
N ILE A 194 11.76 -20.03 17.82
CA ILE A 194 11.71 -19.00 16.78
C ILE A 194 11.99 -19.66 15.44
N HIS A 195 11.15 -19.37 14.46
CA HIS A 195 11.37 -19.71 13.07
C HIS A 195 11.54 -18.44 12.24
N ALA A 196 12.46 -18.47 11.28
CA ALA A 196 12.65 -17.36 10.34
C ALA A 196 12.98 -17.87 8.94
N ARG A 197 12.64 -17.10 7.90
CA ARG A 197 13.18 -17.28 6.54
C ARG A 197 14.36 -16.34 6.38
N LEU A 198 15.57 -16.90 6.44
CA LEU A 198 16.83 -16.15 6.35
C LEU A 198 17.57 -16.45 5.03
N ASP A 199 17.45 -17.69 4.55
CA ASP A 199 18.06 -18.17 3.32
C ASP A 199 17.13 -17.83 2.13
N LYS A 200 17.62 -17.03 1.18
CA LYS A 200 16.80 -16.46 0.10
C LYS A 200 17.59 -16.35 -1.22
N ALA A 201 16.86 -16.08 -2.29
CA ALA A 201 17.42 -15.69 -3.58
C ALA A 201 16.71 -14.42 -4.09
N TYR A 202 17.48 -13.43 -4.50
CA TYR A 202 17.01 -12.22 -5.16
C TYR A 202 17.64 -12.10 -6.54
N ALA A 203 16.88 -11.64 -7.53
CA ALA A 203 17.39 -11.40 -8.87
C ALA A 203 16.79 -10.14 -9.47
N ASN A 204 17.51 -9.49 -10.38
CA ASN A 204 16.98 -8.36 -11.14
C ASN A 204 16.24 -8.83 -12.40
N GLU A 205 15.53 -7.91 -13.04
CA GLU A 205 14.74 -8.20 -14.24
C GLU A 205 15.59 -8.82 -15.37
N ARG A 206 16.80 -8.30 -15.59
CA ARG A 206 17.72 -8.80 -16.62
C ARG A 206 18.05 -10.28 -16.43
N TRP A 207 18.27 -10.72 -15.19
CA TRP A 207 18.51 -12.13 -14.89
C TRP A 207 17.24 -12.97 -15.08
N LEU A 208 16.08 -12.44 -14.66
CA LEU A 208 14.79 -13.09 -14.83
C LEU A 208 14.35 -13.23 -16.29
N GLN A 209 14.75 -12.33 -17.18
CA GLN A 209 14.51 -12.47 -18.62
C GLN A 209 15.21 -13.72 -19.19
N ARG A 210 16.41 -14.06 -18.66
CA ARG A 210 17.16 -15.27 -19.06
C ARG A 210 16.60 -16.54 -18.42
N TYR A 211 16.17 -16.45 -17.16
CA TYR A 211 15.65 -17.57 -16.38
C TYR A 211 14.25 -17.29 -15.86
N SER A 212 13.32 -17.05 -16.78
CA SER A 212 11.92 -16.68 -16.46
C SER A 212 11.17 -17.73 -15.66
N ARG A 213 11.66 -18.98 -15.72
CA ARG A 213 11.12 -20.13 -14.98
C ARG A 213 11.94 -20.49 -13.74
N ALA A 214 12.83 -19.61 -13.29
CA ALA A 214 13.59 -19.84 -12.07
C ALA A 214 12.67 -19.98 -10.85
N MET A 215 13.03 -20.91 -9.97
CA MET A 215 12.25 -21.21 -8.78
C MET A 215 13.18 -21.63 -7.64
N VAL A 216 12.92 -21.13 -6.44
CA VAL A 216 13.59 -21.60 -5.22
C VAL A 216 12.73 -22.66 -4.54
N LYS A 217 13.34 -23.78 -4.15
CA LYS A 217 12.73 -24.85 -3.36
C LYS A 217 13.43 -24.98 -2.01
N HIS A 218 12.67 -24.92 -0.92
CA HIS A 218 13.18 -25.19 0.42
C HIS A 218 13.21 -26.71 0.66
N LEU A 219 14.40 -27.27 0.88
CA LEU A 219 14.58 -28.70 1.13
C LEU A 219 14.31 -29.05 2.60
N LYS A 220 14.39 -30.35 2.95
CA LYS A 220 14.18 -30.81 4.33
C LYS A 220 15.30 -30.28 5.24
N ARG A 221 14.97 -30.03 6.51
CA ARG A 221 15.94 -29.58 7.53
C ARG A 221 16.36 -30.77 8.38
N LEU A 222 17.47 -31.43 8.05
CA LEU A 222 17.90 -32.66 8.74
C LEU A 222 19.18 -32.48 9.56
N ALA A 223 20.23 -31.87 9.00
CA ALA A 223 21.55 -31.83 9.62
C ALA A 223 22.02 -30.45 10.13
N SER A 224 21.24 -29.39 9.87
CA SER A 224 21.53 -28.01 10.28
C SER A 224 20.27 -27.35 10.87
N ASP A 225 20.44 -26.27 11.62
CA ASP A 225 19.32 -25.38 11.96
C ASP A 225 18.82 -24.54 10.78
N HIS A 226 19.53 -24.59 9.64
CA HIS A 226 19.10 -24.06 8.36
C HIS A 226 18.66 -25.17 7.38
N ARG A 227 17.65 -24.86 6.57
CA ARG A 227 17.25 -25.63 5.39
C ARG A 227 18.17 -25.29 4.23
N PRO A 228 18.64 -26.29 3.46
CA PRO A 228 19.17 -26.02 2.13
C PRO A 228 18.07 -25.44 1.24
N ILE A 229 18.43 -24.48 0.40
CA ILE A 229 17.58 -23.97 -0.67
C ILE A 229 18.16 -24.37 -2.03
N LEU A 230 17.30 -24.83 -2.93
CA LEU A 230 17.67 -25.22 -4.29
C LEU A 230 17.03 -24.23 -5.26
N LEU A 231 17.86 -23.47 -5.97
CA LEU A 231 17.44 -22.69 -7.13
C LEU A 231 17.46 -23.60 -8.36
N ASP A 232 16.30 -23.80 -9.00
CA ASP A 232 16.17 -24.52 -10.26
C ASP A 232 15.73 -23.54 -11.35
N CYS A 233 16.58 -23.36 -12.37
CA CYS A 233 16.30 -22.43 -13.47
C CYS A 233 15.48 -23.05 -14.61
N LYS A 234 15.30 -24.38 -14.61
CA LYS A 234 14.47 -25.11 -15.58
C LYS A 234 13.69 -26.25 -14.89
N PRO A 235 12.83 -25.95 -13.90
CA PRO A 235 12.14 -26.99 -13.17
C PRO A 235 11.15 -27.72 -14.07
N LYS A 236 11.23 -29.06 -14.06
CA LYS A 236 10.31 -29.95 -14.80
C LYS A 236 8.86 -29.72 -14.35
N ASP A 237 8.67 -29.51 -13.05
CA ASP A 237 7.39 -29.16 -12.43
C ASP A 237 7.25 -27.65 -12.17
N TYR A 238 7.74 -26.79 -13.09
CA TYR A 238 7.42 -25.36 -12.99
C TYR A 238 5.90 -25.23 -12.88
N PRO A 239 5.35 -24.63 -11.82
CA PRO A 239 3.93 -24.38 -11.77
C PRO A 239 3.63 -23.29 -12.80
N LEU A 240 3.46 -23.68 -14.07
CA LEU A 240 2.99 -22.80 -15.14
C LEU A 240 1.61 -22.21 -14.82
N HIS A 241 0.94 -22.74 -13.80
CA HIS A 241 -0.18 -22.11 -13.14
C HIS A 241 -0.02 -22.36 -11.65
N GLU A 242 -0.20 -21.31 -10.84
CA GLU A 242 -0.38 -21.43 -9.40
C GLU A 242 -1.35 -22.58 -9.10
N LYS A 243 -0.81 -23.66 -8.53
CA LYS A 243 -1.58 -24.78 -8.02
C LYS A 243 -2.39 -24.25 -6.83
N LYS A 244 -3.63 -23.84 -7.05
CA LYS A 244 -4.56 -23.49 -5.97
C LYS A 244 -5.29 -24.75 -5.52
N GLY A 245 -5.21 -25.04 -4.22
CA GLY A 245 -6.15 -25.93 -3.54
C GLY A 245 -7.01 -25.08 -2.62
N CYS A 246 -8.32 -25.24 -2.66
CA CYS A 246 -9.22 -24.63 -1.68
C CYS A 246 -9.32 -25.54 -0.44
N SER A 247 -9.44 -24.92 0.75
CA SER A 247 -9.80 -25.64 1.96
C SER A 247 -11.32 -25.79 1.96
N ILE A 248 -11.80 -27.03 1.80
CA ILE A 248 -13.22 -27.37 1.88
C ILE A 248 -13.40 -28.10 3.21
N ASN A 249 -14.17 -27.49 4.12
CA ASN A 249 -14.44 -28.05 5.46
C ASN A 249 -13.16 -28.43 6.24
N GLY A 250 -12.07 -27.68 6.05
CA GLY A 250 -10.78 -27.94 6.71
C GLY A 250 -9.86 -28.91 5.97
N PHE A 251 -10.33 -29.58 4.92
CA PHE A 251 -9.52 -30.45 4.06
C PHE A 251 -9.07 -29.71 2.81
N LYS A 252 -7.79 -29.89 2.44
CA LYS A 252 -7.30 -29.36 1.17
C LYS A 252 -7.83 -30.20 0.02
N SER A 253 -8.52 -29.56 -0.91
CA SER A 253 -8.85 -30.13 -2.21
C SER A 253 -7.59 -30.41 -3.04
N GLU A 254 -7.77 -31.23 -4.07
CA GLU A 254 -6.80 -31.38 -5.14
C GLU A 254 -6.56 -30.06 -5.87
N HIS A 255 -5.38 -29.93 -6.46
CA HIS A 255 -5.01 -28.72 -7.16
C HIS A 255 -5.75 -28.62 -8.50
N PHE A 256 -6.32 -27.44 -8.79
CA PHE A 256 -6.97 -27.19 -10.07
C PHE A 256 -6.32 -26.02 -10.83
N LYS A 257 -6.47 -26.04 -12.16
CA LYS A 257 -5.97 -24.99 -13.05
C LYS A 257 -6.91 -23.78 -13.01
N ASN A 258 -6.35 -22.58 -12.92
CA ASN A 258 -7.12 -21.34 -13.10
C ASN A 258 -7.02 -20.89 -14.56
N PHE A 259 -8.14 -20.91 -15.27
CA PHE A 259 -8.22 -20.45 -16.66
C PHE A 259 -8.58 -18.95 -16.77
N LYS A 260 -9.22 -18.39 -15.75
CA LYS A 260 -9.71 -17.00 -15.73
C LYS A 260 -9.45 -16.36 -14.37
N GLY A 261 -9.20 -15.06 -14.39
CA GLY A 261 -9.06 -14.22 -13.20
C GLY A 261 -7.61 -14.03 -12.74
N VAL A 262 -7.36 -12.87 -12.16
CA VAL A 262 -6.08 -12.51 -11.53
C VAL A 262 -6.09 -12.91 -10.04
N ARG A 263 -4.92 -13.14 -9.44
CA ARG A 263 -4.83 -13.59 -8.05
C ARG A 263 -5.19 -12.45 -7.08
N GLN A 264 -6.24 -12.62 -6.29
CA GLN A 264 -6.51 -11.72 -5.17
C GLN A 264 -5.39 -11.81 -4.11
N GLY A 265 -4.85 -10.66 -3.71
CA GLY A 265 -3.70 -10.56 -2.81
C GLY A 265 -2.32 -10.58 -3.50
N ASP A 266 -2.28 -10.73 -4.82
CA ASP A 266 -1.07 -10.49 -5.62
C ASP A 266 -0.87 -8.97 -5.80
N PRO A 267 0.33 -8.43 -5.51
CA PRO A 267 0.65 -7.02 -5.76
C PRO A 267 0.44 -6.55 -7.21
N LEU A 268 0.55 -7.42 -8.21
CA LEU A 268 0.39 -7.05 -9.62
C LEU A 268 -1.08 -7.00 -10.08
N SER A 269 -1.93 -7.84 -9.51
CA SER A 269 -3.35 -7.95 -9.89
C SER A 269 -4.13 -6.62 -9.93
N PRO A 270 -3.97 -5.69 -8.96
CA PRO A 270 -4.63 -4.39 -9.02
C PRO A 270 -4.25 -3.57 -10.25
N TYR A 271 -2.98 -3.60 -10.67
CA TYR A 271 -2.52 -2.84 -11.83
C TYR A 271 -3.08 -3.40 -13.13
N LEU A 272 -3.08 -4.73 -13.28
CA LEU A 272 -3.70 -5.39 -14.43
C LEU A 272 -5.19 -5.06 -14.52
N PHE A 273 -5.87 -4.99 -13.38
CA PHE A 273 -7.26 -4.58 -13.32
C PHE A 273 -7.45 -3.12 -13.78
N ILE A 274 -6.60 -2.19 -13.32
CA ILE A 274 -6.65 -0.77 -13.72
C ILE A 274 -6.42 -0.61 -15.24
N ILE A 275 -5.48 -1.36 -15.83
CA ILE A 275 -5.22 -1.32 -17.28
C ILE A 275 -6.47 -1.72 -18.07
N LEU A 276 -7.17 -2.78 -17.64
CA LEU A 276 -8.43 -3.17 -18.26
C LEU A 276 -9.50 -2.11 -18.09
N GLN A 277 -9.58 -1.46 -16.93
CA GLN A 277 -10.53 -0.37 -16.71
C GLN A 277 -10.27 0.86 -17.57
N GLU A 278 -9.02 1.14 -17.93
CA GLU A 278 -8.68 2.21 -18.86
C GLU A 278 -9.33 1.99 -20.25
N LEU A 279 -9.42 0.73 -20.70
CA LEU A 279 -10.14 0.38 -21.92
C LEU A 279 -11.62 0.76 -21.82
N LEU A 280 -12.29 0.49 -20.70
CA LEU A 280 -13.68 0.91 -20.48
C LEU A 280 -13.84 2.43 -20.58
N SER A 281 -12.93 3.19 -19.94
CA SER A 281 -12.92 4.65 -20.03
C SER A 281 -12.79 5.14 -21.46
N LYS A 282 -11.87 4.56 -22.24
CA LYS A 282 -11.64 4.90 -23.65
C LYS A 282 -12.89 4.66 -24.50
N ILE A 283 -13.51 3.49 -24.37
CA ILE A 283 -14.75 3.15 -25.07
C ILE A 283 -15.86 4.17 -24.73
N ILE A 284 -16.10 4.44 -23.46
CA ILE A 284 -17.16 5.40 -23.06
C ILE A 284 -16.86 6.81 -23.59
N ASN A 285 -15.61 7.26 -23.52
CA ASN A 285 -15.21 8.59 -23.98
C ASN A 285 -15.38 8.74 -25.49
N GLU A 286 -15.05 7.72 -26.28
CA GLU A 286 -15.27 7.74 -27.73
C GLU A 286 -16.76 7.94 -28.09
N TYR A 287 -17.66 7.25 -27.38
CA TYR A 287 -19.10 7.44 -27.58
C TYR A 287 -19.59 8.81 -27.10
N VAL A 288 -18.94 9.42 -26.10
CA VAL A 288 -19.21 10.79 -25.66
C VAL A 288 -18.76 11.81 -26.69
N GLU A 289 -17.56 11.66 -27.25
CA GLU A 289 -17.00 12.52 -28.30
C GLU A 289 -17.84 12.49 -29.58
N LYS A 290 -18.31 11.29 -29.97
CA LYS A 290 -19.28 11.11 -31.07
C LYS A 290 -20.69 11.64 -30.74
N GLY A 291 -20.90 12.18 -29.54
CA GLY A 291 -22.18 12.73 -29.10
C GLY A 291 -23.28 11.70 -28.88
N LYS A 292 -22.96 10.39 -28.87
CA LYS A 292 -23.92 9.28 -28.68
C LYS A 292 -24.32 9.12 -27.22
N ILE A 293 -23.34 9.13 -26.32
CA ILE A 293 -23.57 9.17 -24.86
C ILE A 293 -23.54 10.63 -24.42
N LYS A 294 -24.60 11.07 -23.72
CA LYS A 294 -24.65 12.43 -23.17
C LYS A 294 -24.19 12.42 -21.71
N PRO A 295 -22.97 12.92 -21.39
CA PRO A 295 -22.46 12.93 -20.02
C PRO A 295 -23.14 14.02 -19.18
N PHE A 296 -22.84 14.06 -17.88
CA PHE A 296 -23.08 15.27 -17.10
C PHE A 296 -22.18 16.39 -17.63
N LYS A 297 -22.76 17.55 -17.91
CA LYS A 297 -22.04 18.73 -18.40
C LYS A 297 -22.40 19.95 -17.56
N HIS A 298 -21.38 20.66 -17.09
CA HIS A 298 -21.53 21.96 -16.46
C HIS A 298 -20.41 22.89 -16.96
N LYS A 299 -20.79 23.91 -17.74
CA LYS A 299 -19.83 24.75 -18.49
C LYS A 299 -18.88 23.87 -19.32
N ASN A 300 -17.58 23.98 -19.08
CA ASN A 300 -16.53 23.24 -19.78
C ASN A 300 -16.22 21.88 -19.12
N LEU A 301 -16.83 21.56 -17.97
CA LEU A 301 -16.60 20.33 -17.26
C LEU A 301 -17.58 19.25 -17.72
N MET A 302 -17.06 18.10 -18.14
CA MET A 302 -17.84 16.93 -18.54
C MET A 302 -17.45 15.72 -17.69
N VAL A 303 -18.44 14.99 -17.17
CA VAL A 303 -18.24 13.78 -16.37
C VAL A 303 -19.19 12.69 -16.86
N SER A 304 -18.62 11.62 -17.40
CA SER A 304 -19.35 10.45 -17.89
C SER A 304 -19.26 9.26 -16.93
N HIS A 305 -18.13 9.07 -16.26
CA HIS A 305 -17.90 7.96 -15.36
C HIS A 305 -16.85 8.28 -14.28
N LEU A 306 -16.92 7.58 -13.15
CA LEU A 306 -15.95 7.56 -12.06
C LEU A 306 -15.64 6.10 -11.74
N LEU A 307 -14.35 5.73 -11.72
CA LEU A 307 -13.91 4.36 -11.53
C LEU A 307 -13.23 4.19 -10.17
N PHE A 308 -13.61 3.15 -9.42
CA PHE A 308 -12.88 2.72 -8.24
C PHE A 308 -12.96 1.19 -8.14
N ALA A 309 -11.90 0.50 -8.59
CA ALA A 309 -11.94 -0.95 -8.72
C ALA A 309 -13.25 -1.38 -9.42
N ASP A 310 -13.90 -2.48 -9.02
CA ASP A 310 -15.16 -2.94 -9.59
C ASP A 310 -16.39 -2.06 -9.27
N ASP A 311 -16.28 -1.12 -8.33
CA ASP A 311 -17.33 -0.16 -7.99
C ASP A 311 -17.31 1.03 -8.96
N ILE A 312 -18.04 0.90 -10.06
CA ILE A 312 -18.09 1.88 -11.16
C ILE A 312 -19.34 2.76 -11.05
N PHE A 313 -19.17 4.08 -11.14
CA PHE A 313 -20.26 5.04 -11.20
C PHE A 313 -20.34 5.67 -12.60
N ILE A 314 -21.47 5.48 -13.31
CA ILE A 314 -21.66 6.01 -14.67
C ILE A 314 -22.80 7.03 -14.67
N ILE A 315 -22.61 8.14 -15.37
CA ILE A 315 -23.57 9.24 -15.46
C ILE A 315 -23.91 9.48 -16.94
N THR A 316 -25.19 9.37 -17.28
CA THR A 316 -25.68 9.65 -18.63
C THR A 316 -27.06 10.32 -18.60
N LYS A 317 -27.44 11.03 -19.66
CA LYS A 317 -28.80 11.55 -19.83
C LYS A 317 -29.78 10.38 -19.86
N GLY A 318 -30.80 10.42 -18.98
CA GLY A 318 -31.89 9.43 -18.92
C GLY A 318 -32.81 9.49 -20.14
N SER A 319 -32.29 9.15 -21.31
CA SER A 319 -32.99 9.06 -22.59
C SER A 319 -32.72 7.69 -23.19
N LYS A 320 -33.73 7.10 -23.84
CA LYS A 320 -33.63 5.73 -24.39
C LYS A 320 -32.45 5.57 -25.36
N SER A 321 -32.13 6.60 -26.16
CA SER A 321 -31.00 6.60 -27.09
C SER A 321 -29.65 6.59 -26.36
N SER A 322 -29.40 7.55 -25.47
CA SER A 322 -28.14 7.63 -24.70
C SER A 322 -27.90 6.38 -23.85
N CYS A 323 -28.96 5.85 -23.22
CA CYS A 323 -28.89 4.61 -22.44
C CYS A 323 -28.59 3.38 -23.32
N ARG A 324 -29.16 3.30 -24.54
CA ARG A 324 -28.86 2.21 -25.48
C ARG A 324 -27.40 2.22 -25.91
N PHE A 325 -26.85 3.38 -26.26
CA PHE A 325 -25.44 3.51 -26.61
C PHE A 325 -24.50 3.23 -25.42
N LEU A 326 -24.90 3.60 -24.21
CA LEU A 326 -24.16 3.20 -23.02
C LEU A 326 -24.14 1.67 -22.83
N LEU A 327 -25.28 1.00 -23.00
CA LEU A 327 -25.33 -0.46 -22.92
C LEU A 327 -24.47 -1.13 -24.01
N GLU A 328 -24.46 -0.58 -25.22
CA GLU A 328 -23.59 -1.02 -26.32
C GLU A 328 -22.10 -0.92 -25.95
N ALA A 329 -21.67 0.23 -25.42
CA ALA A 329 -20.30 0.43 -24.95
C ALA A 329 -19.92 -0.56 -23.83
N LEU A 330 -20.83 -0.80 -22.87
CA LEU A 330 -20.60 -1.76 -21.79
C LEU A 330 -20.51 -3.21 -22.30
N ASN A 331 -21.35 -3.59 -23.26
CA ASN A 331 -21.32 -4.92 -23.86
C ASN A 331 -20.02 -5.12 -24.65
N MET A 332 -19.61 -4.14 -25.46
CA MET A 332 -18.33 -4.18 -26.18
C MET A 332 -17.16 -4.42 -25.21
N TYR A 333 -17.12 -3.68 -24.10
CA TYR A 333 -16.12 -3.90 -23.06
C TYR A 333 -16.17 -5.32 -22.46
N CYS A 334 -17.38 -5.82 -22.16
CA CYS A 334 -17.57 -7.18 -21.64
C CYS A 334 -17.12 -8.26 -22.64
N ASP A 335 -17.30 -8.03 -23.94
CA ASP A 335 -16.92 -8.96 -24.99
C ASP A 335 -15.39 -8.99 -25.17
N LEU A 336 -14.74 -7.82 -25.13
CA LEU A 336 -13.27 -7.70 -25.22
C LEU A 336 -12.56 -8.29 -23.99
N THR A 337 -13.10 -8.09 -22.79
CA THR A 337 -12.43 -8.45 -21.53
C THR A 337 -12.90 -9.75 -20.91
N ASN A 338 -13.97 -10.35 -21.44
CA ASN A 338 -14.73 -11.42 -20.79
C ASN A 338 -15.25 -11.11 -19.38
N GLN A 339 -15.20 -9.84 -18.95
CA GLN A 339 -15.87 -9.41 -17.72
C GLN A 339 -17.39 -9.36 -17.93
N ARG A 340 -18.15 -9.36 -16.84
CA ARG A 340 -19.62 -9.35 -16.88
C ARG A 340 -20.14 -8.36 -15.85
N ILE A 341 -21.22 -7.66 -16.22
CA ILE A 341 -21.95 -6.77 -15.31
C ILE A 341 -22.69 -7.63 -14.29
N ASN A 342 -22.46 -7.38 -13.00
CA ASN A 342 -23.23 -8.01 -11.94
C ASN A 342 -24.57 -7.30 -11.77
N ARG A 343 -25.58 -7.68 -12.56
CA ARG A 343 -26.90 -7.05 -12.56
C ARG A 343 -27.63 -7.09 -11.22
N ASN A 344 -27.29 -8.05 -10.35
CA ASN A 344 -27.87 -8.16 -9.00
C ASN A 344 -27.27 -7.16 -8.01
N LYS A 345 -26.05 -6.68 -8.27
CA LYS A 345 -25.35 -5.68 -7.44
C LYS A 345 -25.41 -4.28 -8.03
N SER A 346 -25.60 -4.17 -9.35
CA SER A 346 -25.77 -2.88 -10.02
C SER A 346 -27.17 -2.34 -9.77
N GLU A 347 -27.30 -1.02 -9.67
CA GLU A 347 -28.59 -0.34 -9.48
C GLU A 347 -28.64 0.91 -10.36
N LEU A 348 -29.83 1.30 -10.79
CA LEU A 348 -30.07 2.53 -11.55
C LEU A 348 -30.70 3.60 -10.66
N PHE A 349 -30.15 4.81 -10.69
CA PHE A 349 -30.68 5.96 -9.93
C PHE A 349 -31.12 7.08 -10.86
N PHE A 350 -32.34 7.58 -10.67
CA PHE A 350 -32.92 8.66 -11.45
C PHE A 350 -33.01 9.95 -10.60
N LEU A 351 -32.23 10.98 -10.96
CA LEU A 351 -32.01 12.17 -10.12
C LEU A 351 -33.00 13.33 -10.33
N LYS A 352 -33.74 13.33 -11.44
CA LYS A 352 -34.78 14.32 -11.78
C LYS A 352 -36.09 13.59 -12.08
N ASP A 353 -37.18 14.34 -12.20
CA ASP A 353 -38.49 13.84 -12.63
C ASP A 353 -38.33 13.12 -13.98
N CYS A 354 -38.22 11.80 -13.89
CA CYS A 354 -38.15 10.88 -15.00
C CYS A 354 -39.51 10.17 -15.04
N PRO A 355 -40.28 10.31 -16.12
CA PRO A 355 -41.57 9.65 -16.25
C PRO A 355 -41.47 8.15 -15.96
N SER A 356 -42.43 7.60 -15.21
CA SER A 356 -42.39 6.20 -14.76
C SER A 356 -42.25 5.20 -15.91
N ASN A 357 -42.91 5.46 -17.05
CA ASN A 357 -42.78 4.65 -18.27
C ASN A 357 -41.34 4.64 -18.82
N LEU A 358 -40.64 5.78 -18.78
CA LEU A 358 -39.25 5.90 -19.22
C LEU A 358 -38.30 5.18 -18.26
N LYS A 359 -38.53 5.29 -16.95
CA LYS A 359 -37.80 4.53 -15.92
C LYS A 359 -37.92 3.03 -16.18
N SER A 360 -39.14 2.51 -16.29
CA SER A 360 -39.39 1.09 -16.56
C SER A 360 -38.74 0.63 -17.86
N SER A 361 -38.80 1.44 -18.92
CA SER A 361 -38.14 1.13 -20.19
C SER A 361 -36.62 1.08 -20.06
N ILE A 362 -36.00 1.97 -19.28
CA ILE A 362 -34.54 2.00 -19.06
C ILE A 362 -34.11 0.82 -18.17
N CYS A 363 -34.83 0.54 -17.09
CA CYS A 363 -34.56 -0.61 -16.23
C CYS A 363 -34.68 -1.93 -17.00
N SER A 364 -35.68 -2.06 -17.87
CA SER A 364 -35.84 -3.22 -18.76
C SER A 364 -34.67 -3.34 -19.76
N LEU A 365 -34.26 -2.23 -20.38
CA LEU A 365 -33.12 -2.18 -21.31
C LEU A 365 -31.83 -2.69 -20.65
N PHE A 366 -31.52 -2.19 -19.45
CA PHE A 366 -30.34 -2.62 -18.71
C PHE A 366 -30.55 -3.93 -17.93
N ARG A 367 -31.76 -4.46 -17.80
CA ARG A 367 -32.06 -5.59 -16.89
C ARG A 367 -31.47 -5.37 -15.48
N ILE A 368 -31.58 -4.14 -14.98
CA ILE A 368 -31.09 -3.70 -13.67
C ILE A 368 -32.26 -3.00 -12.97
N HIS A 369 -32.43 -3.25 -11.67
CA HIS A 369 -33.51 -2.64 -10.89
C HIS A 369 -33.24 -1.16 -10.57
N GLU A 370 -34.31 -0.43 -10.29
CA GLU A 370 -34.22 0.92 -9.74
C GLU A 370 -33.72 0.85 -8.28
N GLY A 371 -32.65 1.59 -7.98
CA GLY A 371 -32.09 1.71 -6.65
C GLY A 371 -32.76 2.83 -5.84
N ASN A 372 -32.60 2.78 -4.52
CA ASN A 372 -33.14 3.78 -3.60
C ASN A 372 -32.02 4.64 -3.00
N LEU A 373 -32.19 5.97 -3.04
CA LEU A 373 -31.33 6.90 -2.30
C LEU A 373 -31.89 7.13 -0.89
N PRO A 374 -31.03 7.27 0.14
CA PRO A 374 -29.56 7.23 0.09
C PRO A 374 -28.99 5.82 -0.10
N VAL A 375 -27.91 5.68 -0.88
CA VAL A 375 -27.21 4.41 -1.13
C VAL A 375 -25.82 4.41 -0.52
N LYS A 376 -25.31 3.24 -0.12
CA LYS A 376 -23.93 3.06 0.34
C LYS A 376 -22.99 2.91 -0.86
N TYR A 377 -22.01 3.80 -0.98
CA TYR A 377 -20.97 3.76 -2.01
C TYR A 377 -19.59 3.96 -1.35
N LEU A 378 -18.62 3.08 -1.67
CA LEU A 378 -17.27 3.08 -1.10
C LEU A 378 -17.24 3.20 0.44
N GLY A 379 -18.22 2.60 1.12
CA GLY A 379 -18.30 2.62 2.57
C GLY A 379 -18.99 3.83 3.21
N THR A 380 -19.44 4.84 2.43
CA THR A 380 -20.20 5.99 2.93
C THR A 380 -21.57 6.10 2.24
N MET A 381 -22.56 6.66 2.93
CA MET A 381 -23.87 6.94 2.33
C MET A 381 -23.82 8.17 1.43
N ILE A 382 -24.42 8.08 0.25
CA ILE A 382 -24.56 9.18 -0.72
C ILE A 382 -26.03 9.40 -1.06
N ASP A 383 -26.38 10.64 -1.37
CA ASP A 383 -27.74 11.06 -1.75
C ASP A 383 -27.66 12.21 -2.77
N SER A 384 -28.71 12.34 -3.57
CA SER A 384 -29.00 13.47 -4.44
C SER A 384 -29.27 14.77 -3.65
N LYS A 385 -29.79 14.63 -2.43
CA LYS A 385 -30.11 15.72 -1.51
C LYS A 385 -29.14 15.74 -0.33
N LYS A 386 -29.38 16.64 0.63
CA LYS A 386 -28.64 16.64 1.90
C LYS A 386 -28.92 15.31 2.60
N LEU A 387 -27.85 14.56 2.88
CA LEU A 387 -27.94 13.25 3.52
C LEU A 387 -28.68 13.35 4.86
N PRO A 388 -29.76 12.56 5.07
CA PRO A 388 -30.50 12.54 6.34
C PRO A 388 -29.62 12.16 7.53
N VAL A 389 -29.92 12.68 8.72
CA VAL A 389 -29.17 12.38 9.96
C VAL A 389 -29.18 10.87 10.24
N LYS A 390 -30.32 10.21 10.06
CA LYS A 390 -30.46 8.75 10.24
C LYS A 390 -29.50 7.95 9.36
N SER A 391 -29.25 8.39 8.13
CA SER A 391 -28.29 7.74 7.24
C SER A 391 -26.83 7.99 7.66
N GLN A 392 -26.56 9.12 8.32
CA GLN A 392 -25.25 9.41 8.92
C GLN A 392 -25.00 8.60 10.19
N GLU A 393 -26.04 8.19 10.93
CA GLU A 393 -25.93 7.45 12.19
C GLU A 393 -25.30 6.06 12.04
N ILE A 394 -25.44 5.44 10.86
CA ILE A 394 -24.95 4.08 10.56
C ILE A 394 -23.46 3.89 10.92
N VAL A 395 -22.63 4.93 10.74
CA VAL A 395 -21.20 4.85 11.09
C VAL A 395 -20.98 4.83 12.60
N PHE A 396 -21.81 5.53 13.35
CA PHE A 396 -21.75 5.63 14.81
C PHE A 396 -22.34 4.41 15.50
N ASP A 397 -23.34 3.75 14.89
CA ASP A 397 -23.86 2.49 15.41
C ASP A 397 -22.81 1.36 15.34
N LYS A 398 -21.92 1.39 14.33
CA LYS A 398 -20.75 0.50 14.29
C LYS A 398 -19.77 0.78 15.43
N VAL A 399 -19.57 2.06 15.78
CA VAL A 399 -18.74 2.44 16.93
C VAL A 399 -19.39 1.91 18.21
N GLN A 400 -20.69 2.14 18.41
CA GLN A 400 -21.44 1.64 19.55
C GLN A 400 -21.30 0.11 19.70
N SER A 401 -21.53 -0.63 18.61
CA SER A 401 -21.40 -2.10 18.61
C SER A 401 -19.99 -2.57 19.01
N ARG A 402 -18.93 -1.86 18.60
CA ARG A 402 -17.56 -2.17 19.05
C ARG A 402 -17.37 -1.91 20.53
N LEU A 403 -17.85 -0.78 21.04
CA LEU A 403 -17.76 -0.41 22.45
C LEU A 403 -18.52 -1.41 23.33
N ASP A 404 -19.72 -1.83 22.94
CA ASP A 404 -20.53 -2.79 23.68
C ASP A 404 -19.87 -4.18 23.77
N ASN A 405 -19.21 -4.60 22.67
CA ASN A 405 -18.44 -5.84 22.63
C ASN A 405 -17.15 -5.76 23.46
N TRP A 406 -16.54 -4.59 23.62
CA TRP A 406 -15.38 -4.46 24.50
C TRP A 406 -15.78 -4.28 25.96
N ALA A 407 -16.97 -3.75 26.24
CA ALA A 407 -17.48 -3.56 27.60
C ALA A 407 -17.84 -4.88 28.30
N SER A 408 -18.01 -5.97 27.54
CA SER A 408 -18.16 -7.33 28.09
C SER A 408 -16.83 -7.99 28.46
N ASN A 409 -15.69 -7.36 28.15
CA ASN A 409 -14.35 -7.87 28.44
C ASN A 409 -13.69 -7.05 29.56
N ASN A 410 -12.95 -7.70 30.46
CA ASN A 410 -12.15 -7.02 31.48
C ASN A 410 -10.91 -6.38 30.83
N VAL A 411 -11.05 -5.12 30.39
CA VAL A 411 -10.01 -4.37 29.68
C VAL A 411 -9.41 -3.29 30.59
N SER A 412 -8.08 -3.26 30.72
CA SER A 412 -7.37 -2.23 31.49
C SER A 412 -7.52 -0.84 30.88
N GLN A 413 -7.34 0.21 31.70
CA GLN A 413 -7.51 1.60 31.26
C GLN A 413 -6.59 1.98 30.08
N ALA A 414 -5.33 1.56 30.12
CA ALA A 414 -4.36 1.77 29.04
C ALA A 414 -4.79 1.08 27.73
N ARG A 415 -5.37 -0.12 27.83
CA ARG A 415 -5.88 -0.86 26.66
C ARG A 415 -7.15 -0.21 26.11
N LYS A 416 -8.03 0.35 26.94
CA LYS A 416 -9.19 1.14 26.48
C LYS A 416 -8.76 2.34 25.65
N VAL A 417 -7.81 3.14 26.14
CA VAL A 417 -7.27 4.30 25.37
C VAL A 417 -6.72 3.83 24.02
N THR A 418 -5.99 2.72 24.01
CA THR A 418 -5.44 2.14 22.77
C THR A 418 -6.52 1.70 21.79
N LEU A 419 -7.55 0.97 22.25
CA LEU A 419 -8.67 0.52 21.42
C LEU A 419 -9.51 1.69 20.90
N LEU A 420 -9.74 2.70 21.73
CA LEU A 420 -10.46 3.90 21.34
C LEU A 420 -9.73 4.61 20.19
N ASN A 421 -8.43 4.82 20.31
CA ASN A 421 -7.67 5.55 19.29
C ASN A 421 -7.39 4.75 18.02
N SER A 422 -7.13 3.45 18.14
CA SER A 422 -6.80 2.58 17.00
C SER A 422 -8.03 2.09 16.24
N VAL A 423 -9.20 2.01 16.89
CA VAL A 423 -10.41 1.44 16.30
C VAL A 423 -11.58 2.42 16.38
N ALA A 424 -12.12 2.74 17.56
CA ALA A 424 -13.37 3.49 17.68
C ALA A 424 -13.32 4.87 17.00
N ASN A 425 -12.25 5.63 17.25
CA ASN A 425 -12.02 6.94 16.65
C ASN A 425 -11.58 6.88 15.18
N SER A 426 -11.16 5.69 14.69
CA SER A 426 -10.77 5.50 13.29
C SER A 426 -11.95 5.21 12.36
N ILE A 427 -12.99 4.53 12.87
CA ILE A 427 -14.20 4.16 12.11
C ILE A 427 -14.86 5.36 11.41
N PRO A 428 -15.11 6.51 12.07
CA PRO A 428 -15.77 7.64 11.43
C PRO A 428 -14.87 8.46 10.48
N ILE A 429 -13.55 8.23 10.47
CA ILE A 429 -12.60 9.05 9.68
C ILE A 429 -12.94 9.04 8.19
N HIS A 430 -13.29 7.87 7.63
CA HIS A 430 -13.64 7.77 6.22
C HIS A 430 -14.89 8.63 5.89
N SER A 431 -15.96 8.49 6.68
CA SER A 431 -17.19 9.28 6.49
C SER A 431 -16.97 10.78 6.67
N LEU A 432 -16.12 11.18 7.62
CA LEU A 432 -15.72 12.58 7.83
C LEU A 432 -14.95 13.15 6.64
N ALA A 433 -14.09 12.35 6.00
CA ALA A 433 -13.35 12.78 4.82
C ALA A 433 -14.28 13.01 3.62
N THR A 434 -15.29 12.15 3.45
CA THR A 434 -16.17 12.17 2.27
C THR A 434 -17.41 13.06 2.40
N THR A 435 -17.92 13.30 3.62
CA THR A 435 -19.22 13.99 3.82
C THR A 435 -19.20 14.97 4.98
N TRP A 436 -20.25 15.78 5.12
CA TRP A 436 -20.43 16.64 6.29
C TRP A 436 -21.32 15.95 7.32
N ILE A 437 -20.74 15.59 8.46
CA ILE A 437 -21.47 14.93 9.54
C ILE A 437 -22.06 15.96 10.50
N ASN A 438 -23.31 15.75 10.90
CA ASN A 438 -24.02 16.58 11.88
C ASN A 438 -23.28 16.65 13.22
N ASP A 439 -23.13 17.84 13.79
CA ASP A 439 -22.41 18.06 15.06
C ASP A 439 -23.02 17.28 16.24
N LYS A 440 -24.35 17.07 16.26
CA LYS A 440 -25.01 16.24 17.27
C LYS A 440 -24.50 14.80 17.28
N LEU A 441 -24.12 14.26 16.11
CA LEU A 441 -23.55 12.91 16.00
C LEU A 441 -22.10 12.86 16.48
N ILE A 442 -21.35 13.94 16.26
CA ILE A 442 -19.98 14.08 16.79
C ILE A 442 -20.02 14.16 18.31
N GLU A 443 -20.94 14.93 18.87
CA GLU A 443 -21.18 15.01 20.32
C GLU A 443 -21.62 13.65 20.89
N ARG A 444 -22.55 12.95 20.21
CA ARG A 444 -22.95 11.59 20.58
C ARG A 444 -21.74 10.65 20.60
N HIS A 445 -20.90 10.65 19.57
CA HIS A 445 -19.68 9.84 19.52
C HIS A 445 -18.75 10.12 20.70
N ASN A 446 -18.42 11.40 20.92
CA ASN A 446 -17.54 11.80 22.03
C ASN A 446 -18.12 11.38 23.38
N LYS A 447 -19.45 11.43 23.56
CA LYS A 447 -20.15 10.93 24.76
C LYS A 447 -19.99 9.42 24.91
N LEU A 448 -20.09 8.64 23.83
CA LEU A 448 -19.90 7.19 23.85
C LEU A 448 -18.47 6.79 24.20
N VAL A 449 -17.48 7.43 23.55
CA VAL A 449 -16.05 7.21 23.82
C VAL A 449 -15.73 7.53 25.28
N ARG A 450 -16.20 8.68 25.77
CA ARG A 450 -16.03 9.09 27.17
C ARG A 450 -16.70 8.14 28.15
N GLY A 451 -17.93 7.70 27.85
CA GLY A 451 -18.66 6.73 28.65
C GLY A 451 -17.92 5.40 28.76
N TYR A 452 -17.44 4.87 27.64
CA TYR A 452 -16.68 3.62 27.61
C TYR A 452 -15.36 3.73 28.38
N LEU A 453 -14.60 4.81 28.18
CA LEU A 453 -13.30 5.02 28.82
C LEU A 453 -13.41 4.89 30.35
N TRP A 454 -14.45 5.48 30.94
CA TRP A 454 -14.61 5.51 32.40
C TRP A 454 -15.52 4.40 32.94
N SER A 455 -16.15 3.59 32.08
CA SER A 455 -16.98 2.46 32.53
C SER A 455 -16.14 1.35 33.17
N SER A 456 -16.68 0.68 34.21
CA SER A 456 -16.04 -0.50 34.82
C SER A 456 -16.59 -1.83 34.27
N SER A 457 -17.80 -1.84 33.71
CA SER A 457 -18.42 -2.98 33.04
C SER A 457 -19.62 -2.54 32.18
N LYS A 458 -20.15 -3.43 31.33
CA LYS A 458 -21.33 -3.18 30.46
C LYS A 458 -22.55 -2.59 31.18
N LYS A 459 -22.75 -2.86 32.48
CA LYS A 459 -23.90 -2.39 33.28
C LYS A 459 -23.59 -1.25 34.25
N LYS A 460 -22.31 -0.89 34.49
CA LYS A 460 -21.92 0.15 35.45
C LYS A 460 -21.35 1.37 34.73
N LYS A 461 -22.07 2.49 34.79
CA LYS A 461 -21.52 3.82 34.49
C LYS A 461 -20.45 4.12 35.55
N GLY A 462 -19.21 4.34 35.14
CA GLY A 462 -18.17 4.79 36.06
C GLY A 462 -18.08 6.31 36.10
N ALA A 463 -17.59 6.85 37.21
CA ALA A 463 -17.39 8.28 37.38
C ALA A 463 -16.33 8.81 36.39
N HIS A 464 -16.59 9.96 35.80
CA HIS A 464 -15.62 10.65 34.94
C HIS A 464 -14.54 11.29 35.82
N LEU A 465 -13.41 10.58 36.03
CA LEU A 465 -12.36 11.01 36.95
C LEU A 465 -11.56 12.22 36.44
N VAL A 466 -11.51 12.42 35.12
CA VAL A 466 -10.78 13.52 34.49
C VAL A 466 -11.71 14.21 33.49
N ASN A 467 -11.67 15.54 33.45
CA ASN A 467 -12.44 16.31 32.48
C ASN A 467 -12.04 15.92 31.03
N TRP A 468 -12.95 16.14 30.07
CA TRP A 468 -12.72 15.69 28.70
C TRP A 468 -11.58 16.43 28.00
N LYS A 469 -11.44 17.74 28.25
CA LYS A 469 -10.39 18.56 27.65
C LYS A 469 -9.01 17.99 27.99
N SER A 470 -8.72 17.77 29.28
CA SER A 470 -7.51 17.13 29.78
C SER A 470 -7.35 15.69 29.29
N THR A 471 -8.43 14.92 29.20
CA THR A 471 -8.40 13.55 28.65
C THR A 471 -7.88 13.52 27.20
N THR A 472 -8.26 14.52 26.40
CA THR A 472 -7.92 14.60 24.98
C THR A 472 -6.58 15.25 24.67
N MET A 473 -5.98 15.94 25.65
CA MET A 473 -4.64 16.53 25.51
C MET A 473 -3.59 15.47 25.19
N ARG A 474 -2.50 15.90 24.55
CA ARG A 474 -1.41 14.98 24.18
C ARG A 474 -0.75 14.43 25.43
N LYS A 475 -0.14 13.25 25.31
CA LYS A 475 0.53 12.60 26.45
C LYS A 475 1.65 13.43 27.06
N HIS A 476 2.39 14.19 26.23
CA HIS A 476 3.43 15.10 26.72
C HIS A 476 2.88 16.36 27.39
N GLU A 477 1.60 16.68 27.19
CA GLU A 477 0.91 17.79 27.85
C GLU A 477 0.13 17.31 29.09
N GLY A 478 0.38 16.08 29.56
CA GLY A 478 -0.29 15.50 30.73
C GLY A 478 -1.65 14.84 30.47
N GLY A 479 -2.09 14.74 29.20
CA GLY A 479 -3.35 14.09 28.83
C GLY A 479 -3.23 12.59 28.52
N LEU A 480 -4.37 11.92 28.29
CA LEU A 480 -4.40 10.51 27.89
C LEU A 480 -4.19 10.31 26.37
N GLY A 481 -4.24 11.38 25.58
CA GLY A 481 -4.12 11.35 24.13
C GLY A 481 -5.31 10.69 23.43
N VAL A 482 -6.49 10.66 24.06
CA VAL A 482 -7.72 10.17 23.41
C VAL A 482 -8.17 11.20 22.38
N LYS A 483 -8.41 10.79 21.13
CA LYS A 483 -8.82 11.75 20.09
C LYS A 483 -10.24 12.27 20.33
N ASP A 484 -10.39 13.59 20.29
CA ASP A 484 -11.69 14.25 20.17
C ASP A 484 -12.12 14.25 18.69
N LEU A 485 -13.33 13.76 18.41
CA LEU A 485 -13.82 13.69 17.04
C LEU A 485 -14.18 15.06 16.46
N SER A 486 -14.51 16.06 17.29
CA SER A 486 -14.75 17.45 16.86
C SER A 486 -13.48 18.08 16.29
N ILE A 487 -12.35 17.90 16.99
CA ILE A 487 -11.03 18.36 16.52
C ILE A 487 -10.65 17.59 15.25
N THR A 488 -10.85 16.27 15.25
CA THR A 488 -10.56 15.43 14.07
C THR A 488 -11.37 15.83 12.85
N LYS A 489 -12.67 16.11 13.03
CA LYS A 489 -13.56 16.64 11.99
C LYS A 489 -13.02 17.95 11.42
N PHE A 490 -12.69 18.91 12.29
CA PHE A 490 -12.13 20.19 11.87
C PHE A 490 -10.84 20.01 11.05
N SER A 491 -9.89 19.20 11.53
CA SER A 491 -8.64 18.94 10.81
C SER A 491 -8.84 18.28 9.44
N ILE A 492 -9.74 17.30 9.34
CA ILE A 492 -10.07 16.63 8.07
C ILE A 492 -10.74 17.60 7.10
N GLN A 493 -11.64 18.45 7.60
CA GLN A 493 -12.31 19.47 6.80
C GLN A 493 -11.32 20.52 6.28
N ALA A 494 -10.41 20.97 7.13
CA ALA A 494 -9.33 21.86 6.75
C ALA A 494 -8.51 21.26 5.60
N LYS A 495 -8.02 20.03 5.76
CA LYS A 495 -7.27 19.31 4.71
C LYS A 495 -8.05 19.21 3.40
N ARG A 496 -9.37 19.01 3.45
CA ARG A 496 -10.22 18.93 2.26
C ARG A 496 -10.40 20.28 1.56
N ILE A 497 -10.34 21.38 2.28
CA ILE A 497 -10.61 22.73 1.77
C ILE A 497 -9.38 23.39 1.18
N ILE A 498 -8.17 23.03 1.64
CA ILE A 498 -6.91 23.57 1.12
C ILE A 498 -6.82 23.49 -0.42
N PRO A 499 -7.09 22.34 -1.08
CA PRO A 499 -7.08 22.28 -2.54
C PRO A 499 -8.03 23.26 -3.23
N PHE A 500 -9.18 23.53 -2.61
CA PHE A 500 -10.15 24.49 -3.14
C PHE A 500 -9.65 25.93 -2.99
N LEU A 501 -9.00 26.27 -1.88
CA LEU A 501 -8.44 27.61 -1.64
C LEU A 501 -7.22 27.89 -2.52
N ASN A 502 -6.41 26.86 -2.78
CA ASN A 502 -5.20 26.96 -3.59
C ASN A 502 -5.46 26.87 -5.10
N ASN A 503 -6.72 26.74 -5.52
CA ASN A 503 -7.10 26.50 -6.92
C ASN A 503 -6.39 25.29 -7.53
N GLU A 504 -6.26 24.20 -6.76
CA GLU A 504 -5.77 22.94 -7.30
C GLU A 504 -6.80 22.34 -8.27
N GLU A 505 -6.37 21.34 -9.05
CA GLU A 505 -7.14 20.82 -10.19
C GLU A 505 -7.88 19.46 -9.96
N PRO A 506 -8.27 19.02 -8.73
CA PRO A 506 -9.10 17.82 -8.59
C PRO A 506 -10.55 18.10 -9.06
N LEU A 507 -11.22 17.05 -9.56
CA LEU A 507 -12.51 17.16 -10.25
C LEU A 507 -13.59 17.92 -9.45
N TRP A 508 -13.67 17.70 -8.14
CA TRP A 508 -14.66 18.36 -7.29
C TRP A 508 -14.37 19.86 -7.11
N VAL A 509 -13.10 20.28 -7.09
CA VAL A 509 -12.70 21.71 -7.03
C VAL A 509 -13.05 22.39 -8.34
N LYS A 510 -12.66 21.79 -9.48
CA LYS A 510 -13.03 22.26 -10.82
C LYS A 510 -14.53 22.47 -10.96
N LEU A 511 -15.33 21.49 -10.50
CA LEU A 511 -16.79 21.57 -10.55
C LEU A 511 -17.33 22.73 -9.70
N LEU A 512 -16.82 22.92 -8.48
CA LEU A 512 -17.29 23.99 -7.59
C LEU A 512 -16.89 25.38 -8.08
N HIS A 513 -15.66 25.57 -8.58
CA HIS A 513 -15.23 26.83 -9.18
C HIS A 513 -16.03 27.14 -10.45
N ALA A 514 -16.30 26.14 -11.29
CA ALA A 514 -17.18 26.31 -12.44
C ALA A 514 -18.59 26.72 -12.02
N LYS A 515 -19.13 26.12 -10.95
CA LYS A 515 -20.47 26.42 -10.44
C LYS A 515 -20.59 27.77 -9.73
N TYR A 516 -19.56 28.20 -9.03
CA TYR A 516 -19.52 29.44 -8.25
C TYR A 516 -18.32 30.32 -8.66
N PRO A 517 -18.27 30.83 -9.90
CA PRO A 517 -17.10 31.52 -10.45
C PRO A 517 -16.76 32.82 -9.71
N SER A 518 -17.76 33.49 -9.15
CA SER A 518 -17.61 34.75 -8.42
C SER A 518 -17.46 34.54 -6.90
N TYR A 519 -17.24 33.31 -6.45
CA TYR A 519 -17.09 33.04 -5.02
C TYR A 519 -15.72 33.50 -4.53
N HIS A 520 -15.71 34.21 -3.40
CA HIS A 520 -14.50 34.56 -2.68
C HIS A 520 -14.45 33.84 -1.32
N PRO A 521 -13.31 33.30 -0.88
CA PRO A 521 -13.20 32.66 0.43
C PRO A 521 -13.53 33.58 1.60
N TRP A 522 -13.42 34.91 1.44
CA TRP A 522 -13.86 35.95 2.39
C TRP A 522 -15.26 36.52 2.07
N TYR A 523 -16.16 35.73 1.47
CA TYR A 523 -17.56 36.12 1.28
C TYR A 523 -18.31 36.23 2.62
N TYR A 524 -19.04 37.33 2.86
CA TYR A 524 -19.88 37.55 4.07
C TYR A 524 -21.37 37.74 3.75
N GLY A 525 -21.77 37.59 2.49
CA GLY A 525 -23.15 37.81 2.06
C GLY A 525 -24.09 36.63 2.32
N LYS A 526 -25.34 36.75 1.86
CA LYS A 526 -26.37 35.71 1.98
C LYS A 526 -25.95 34.41 1.27
N THR A 527 -26.01 33.29 1.98
CA THR A 527 -25.62 31.96 1.47
C THR A 527 -26.77 31.16 0.86
N SER A 528 -27.95 31.76 0.68
CA SER A 528 -29.15 31.09 0.13
C SER A 528 -28.93 30.52 -1.27
N LYS A 529 -28.11 31.17 -2.09
CA LYS A 529 -27.72 30.72 -3.44
C LYS A 529 -26.79 29.49 -3.45
N PHE A 530 -26.21 29.13 -2.31
CA PHE A 530 -25.27 28.02 -2.22
C PHE A 530 -26.01 26.70 -2.01
N SER A 531 -25.65 25.70 -2.83
CA SER A 531 -26.05 24.30 -2.58
C SER A 531 -25.65 23.88 -1.17
N TRP A 532 -26.38 22.94 -0.58
CA TRP A 532 -26.09 22.45 0.77
C TRP A 532 -24.62 22.02 0.95
N ALA A 533 -24.05 21.32 -0.03
CA ALA A 533 -22.66 20.86 0.01
C ALA A 533 -21.66 22.03 0.01
N PHE A 534 -21.95 23.05 -0.81
CA PHE A 534 -21.11 24.25 -0.88
C PHE A 534 -21.24 25.12 0.37
N ARG A 535 -22.42 25.21 0.99
CA ARG A 535 -22.60 25.87 2.30
C ARG A 535 -21.73 25.21 3.38
N SER A 536 -21.65 23.88 3.39
CA SER A 536 -20.76 23.16 4.30
C SER A 536 -19.28 23.51 4.09
N ILE A 537 -18.84 23.62 2.83
CA ILE A 537 -17.47 24.06 2.51
C ILE A 537 -17.24 25.51 2.97
N HIS A 538 -18.15 26.42 2.64
CA HIS A 538 -18.08 27.82 3.04
C HIS A 538 -18.02 27.98 4.57
N ASN A 539 -18.83 27.24 5.32
CA ASN A 539 -18.82 27.26 6.78
C ASN A 539 -17.50 26.78 7.37
N ALA A 540 -16.87 25.76 6.79
CA ALA A 540 -15.55 25.35 7.26
C ALA A 540 -14.45 26.34 6.85
N ILE A 541 -14.57 27.02 5.69
CA ILE A 541 -13.68 28.14 5.35
C ILE A 541 -13.78 29.22 6.42
N LEU A 542 -15.00 29.60 6.84
CA LEU A 542 -15.22 30.60 7.90
C LEU A 542 -14.48 30.25 9.20
N GLN A 543 -14.50 28.97 9.61
CA GLN A 543 -13.79 28.51 10.81
C GLN A 543 -12.27 28.51 10.67
N LEU A 544 -11.75 28.56 9.45
CA LEU A 544 -10.30 28.53 9.19
C LEU A 544 -9.72 29.93 8.95
N ARG A 545 -10.53 30.93 8.61
CA ARG A 545 -10.07 32.27 8.20
C ARG A 545 -9.07 32.89 9.16
N ASP A 546 -9.31 32.78 10.46
CA ASP A 546 -8.46 33.39 11.50
C ASP A 546 -7.02 32.85 11.51
N GLY A 547 -6.80 31.67 10.91
CA GLY A 547 -5.48 31.05 10.76
C GLY A 547 -4.97 30.97 9.31
N LEU A 548 -5.65 31.58 8.34
CA LEU A 548 -5.25 31.56 6.93
C LEU A 548 -4.61 32.88 6.53
N LEU A 549 -3.43 32.81 5.92
CA LEU A 549 -2.70 33.93 5.33
C LEU A 549 -2.26 33.56 3.92
N LYS A 550 -2.46 34.46 2.95
CA LYS A 550 -1.91 34.30 1.60
C LYS A 550 -0.43 34.67 1.62
N GLN A 551 0.41 33.72 1.22
CA GLN A 551 1.83 33.99 0.99
C GLN A 551 2.00 34.80 -0.29
N VAL A 552 2.71 35.92 -0.20
CA VAL A 552 3.03 36.77 -1.35
C VAL A 552 4.08 36.09 -2.21
N GLY A 553 3.67 35.60 -3.39
CA GLY A 553 4.56 35.24 -4.48
C GLY A 553 4.74 36.41 -5.45
N ASN A 554 4.27 36.27 -6.69
CA ASN A 554 4.27 37.37 -7.67
C ASN A 554 3.15 38.41 -7.47
N GLY A 555 2.31 38.25 -6.44
CA GLY A 555 1.22 39.16 -6.08
C GLY A 555 0.03 39.26 -7.05
N LYS A 556 0.02 38.54 -8.19
CA LYS A 556 -1.01 38.68 -9.24
C LYS A 556 -2.41 38.23 -8.81
N ASN A 557 -2.50 37.29 -7.87
CA ASN A 557 -3.75 36.69 -7.40
C ASN A 557 -4.11 37.09 -5.96
N ILE A 558 -3.52 38.19 -5.48
CA ILE A 558 -3.75 38.72 -4.13
C ILE A 558 -4.35 40.11 -4.26
N ARG A 559 -5.63 40.23 -3.90
CA ARG A 559 -6.37 41.47 -3.91
C ARG A 559 -6.05 42.25 -2.65
N ILE A 560 -5.49 43.43 -2.84
CA ILE A 560 -4.84 44.22 -1.78
C ILE A 560 -5.75 44.43 -0.56
N LEU A 561 -7.01 44.83 -0.79
CA LEU A 561 -7.95 45.16 0.27
C LEU A 561 -8.80 43.98 0.74
N GLU A 562 -8.95 42.94 -0.09
CA GLU A 562 -9.93 41.86 0.13
C GLU A 562 -9.31 40.55 0.64
N ASP A 563 -8.01 40.35 0.46
CA ASP A 563 -7.29 39.17 0.91
C ASP A 563 -6.46 39.44 2.17
N PRO A 564 -6.31 38.46 3.08
CA PRO A 564 -5.34 38.54 4.17
C PRO A 564 -3.97 38.09 3.66
N TRP A 565 -3.07 39.05 3.44
CA TRP A 565 -1.70 38.80 2.99
C TRP A 565 -0.63 39.50 3.85
N ILE A 566 -1.06 40.30 4.83
CA ILE A 566 -0.21 40.94 5.85
C ILE A 566 -0.57 40.40 7.24
N SER A 567 -1.85 40.40 7.57
CA SER A 567 -2.41 39.79 8.77
C SER A 567 -3.55 38.85 8.39
N ASN A 568 -4.09 38.11 9.36
CA ASN A 568 -5.24 37.22 9.17
C ASN A 568 -6.57 37.96 8.86
N ILE A 569 -6.56 39.29 8.86
CA ILE A 569 -7.72 40.13 8.50
C ILE A 569 -7.35 40.93 7.23
N PRO A 570 -8.19 40.95 6.19
CA PRO A 570 -7.97 41.79 5.01
C PRO A 570 -7.85 43.28 5.37
N ILE A 571 -6.97 44.02 4.68
CA ILE A 571 -6.68 45.44 4.97
C ILE A 571 -7.96 46.29 4.95
N GLY A 572 -8.88 46.03 4.00
CA GLY A 572 -10.16 46.75 3.90
C GLY A 572 -11.12 46.51 5.08
N LYS A 573 -10.73 45.71 6.07
CA LYS A 573 -11.50 45.39 7.29
C LYS A 573 -10.71 45.68 8.58
N TRP A 574 -9.54 46.32 8.51
CA TRP A 574 -8.80 46.70 9.71
C TRP A 574 -9.56 47.77 10.51
N PRO A 575 -9.55 47.72 11.85
CA PRO A 575 -10.13 48.78 12.68
C PRO A 575 -9.45 50.11 12.36
N THR A 576 -10.25 51.10 12.00
CA THR A 576 -9.90 52.37 11.34
C THR A 576 -8.83 53.20 12.04
N PHE A 577 -7.62 53.27 11.48
CA PHE A 577 -6.69 54.42 11.43
C PHE A 577 -5.65 54.28 10.29
N VAL A 578 -5.84 53.35 9.34
CA VAL A 578 -4.87 53.12 8.27
C VAL A 578 -5.19 54.04 7.09
N ASN A 579 -4.31 55.00 6.83
CA ASN A 579 -4.35 55.79 5.61
C ASN A 579 -4.08 54.86 4.41
N ILE A 580 -5.14 54.48 3.70
CA ILE A 580 -5.07 53.65 2.50
C ILE A 580 -4.80 54.46 1.22
N ARG A 581 -4.63 55.78 1.32
CA ARG A 581 -4.26 56.62 0.16
C ARG A 581 -2.90 56.17 -0.37
N GLY A 582 -2.82 55.89 -1.67
CA GLY A 582 -1.64 55.33 -2.35
C GLY A 582 -1.66 53.80 -2.53
N ILE A 583 -2.50 53.08 -1.77
CA ILE A 583 -2.72 51.64 -1.93
C ILE A 583 -4.06 51.35 -2.61
N SER A 584 -5.05 52.25 -2.46
CA SER A 584 -6.37 52.18 -3.10
C SER A 584 -6.33 52.26 -4.63
N ASP A 585 -5.26 52.80 -5.20
CA ASP A 585 -5.10 52.97 -6.64
C ASP A 585 -4.70 51.66 -7.34
N TYR A 586 -4.37 50.64 -6.55
CA TYR A 586 -3.98 49.32 -7.01
C TYR A 586 -5.00 48.27 -6.59
N ASN A 587 -5.25 47.31 -7.47
CA ASN A 587 -6.16 46.20 -7.22
C ASN A 587 -5.42 44.96 -6.68
N HIS A 588 -4.19 44.71 -7.16
CA HIS A 588 -3.42 43.51 -6.85
C HIS A 588 -2.03 43.83 -6.30
N VAL A 589 -1.54 43.01 -5.36
CA VAL A 589 -0.21 43.17 -4.73
C VAL A 589 0.92 43.20 -5.77
N SER A 590 0.76 42.54 -6.92
CA SER A 590 1.73 42.61 -8.02
C SER A 590 2.01 44.03 -8.51
N GLN A 591 1.05 44.94 -8.39
CA GLN A 591 1.22 46.33 -8.81
C GLN A 591 2.04 47.13 -7.79
N LEU A 592 1.93 46.79 -6.50
CA LEU A 592 2.81 47.33 -5.46
C LEU A 592 4.25 46.83 -5.63
N ILE A 593 4.43 45.56 -5.98
CA ILE A 593 5.76 44.97 -6.22
C ILE A 593 6.46 45.68 -7.39
N LYS A 594 5.75 45.88 -8.51
CA LYS A 594 6.31 46.49 -9.72
C LYS A 594 6.66 47.99 -9.60
N ASN A 595 6.11 48.68 -8.62
CA ASN A 595 6.34 50.12 -8.42
C ASN A 595 7.39 50.41 -7.32
N ASN A 596 7.96 49.37 -6.73
CA ASN A 596 9.04 49.44 -5.74
C ASN A 596 10.41 48.96 -6.30
N ASP A 597 10.44 48.51 -7.56
CA ASP A 597 11.65 48.37 -8.38
C ASP A 597 11.81 49.66 -9.21
#